data_AF-A0A0F6W5X9-F1
#
_entry.id   AF-A0A0F6W5X9-F1
#
_cell.length_a   1.000
_cell.length_b   1.000
_cell.length_c   1.000
_cell.angle_alpha   90.00
_cell.angle_beta   90.00
_cell.angle_gamma   90.00
#
_symmetry.space_group_name_H-M   'P 1'
#
loop_
_entity.id
_entity.type
_entity.pdbx_description
1 polymer ?
#
loop_
_entity_poly.entity_id
_entity_poly.type
_entity_poly.pdbx_seq_one_letter_code
_entity_poly.pdbx_strand_id
1 'polypeptide(L)'
;MSIGVLGLTLLVAETLRAMPAGPAALGLALFGAALAPMISGAPTPLAVGLGAIAALAWAWLRPVAPIAAGAVVAAMIYASRALRSRDVAAVITHLAIAAIGGASATWVLARFGDGDAWVRVIAITTAMLLVSLPFALHAEDARVSALVSLARRSRGPARWRLLRAAALQRRAIENAFPLARDERRRIERALRTVHRLGEARADAGVADLVAIDRALGAHVAGIARLMRALRARWACGEAIDGGDARELDAARERAAAEAAALEELA
;
A
#
# COMPACT_ATOMS: atom_id res chain seq x y z
N MET A 1 -0.89 -11.60 -4.72
CA MET A 1 -1.91 -12.35 -3.96
C MET A 1 -2.31 -13.56 -4.77
N SER A 2 -2.21 -14.75 -4.19
CA SER A 2 -2.41 -16.01 -4.93
C SER A 2 -3.90 -16.32 -5.10
N ILE A 3 -4.23 -16.90 -6.26
CA ILE A 3 -5.53 -17.53 -6.57
C ILE A 3 -5.98 -18.47 -5.44
N GLY A 4 -5.04 -19.06 -4.69
CA GLY A 4 -5.31 -19.91 -3.53
C GLY A 4 -6.00 -19.20 -2.35
N VAL A 5 -5.69 -17.92 -2.07
CA VAL A 5 -6.40 -17.18 -1.00
C VAL A 5 -7.87 -17.05 -1.36
N LEU A 6 -8.13 -16.76 -2.63
CA LEU A 6 -9.45 -16.59 -3.22
C LEU A 6 -10.28 -17.89 -3.25
N GLY A 7 -9.64 -19.03 -3.54
CA GLY A 7 -10.29 -20.35 -3.45
C GLY A 7 -10.64 -20.74 -2.00
N LEU A 8 -9.76 -20.42 -1.04
CA LEU A 8 -10.00 -20.66 0.38
C LEU A 8 -11.18 -19.84 0.91
N THR A 9 -11.34 -18.59 0.45
CA THR A 9 -12.47 -17.72 0.79
C THR A 9 -13.81 -18.34 0.44
N LEU A 10 -13.89 -18.96 -0.74
CA LEU A 10 -15.13 -19.54 -1.25
C LEU A 10 -15.49 -20.83 -0.49
N LEU A 11 -14.48 -21.67 -0.23
CA LEU A 11 -14.66 -22.89 0.54
C LEU A 11 -15.15 -22.59 1.96
N VAL A 12 -14.56 -21.57 2.61
CA VAL A 12 -14.93 -21.13 3.95
C VAL A 12 -16.30 -20.46 3.95
N ALA A 13 -16.62 -19.61 2.97
CA ALA A 13 -17.92 -18.95 2.91
C ALA A 13 -19.08 -19.96 2.80
N GLU A 14 -18.91 -21.02 2.02
CA GLU A 14 -19.96 -22.02 1.82
C GLU A 14 -20.12 -22.95 3.03
N THR A 15 -19.01 -23.33 3.69
CA THR A 15 -19.07 -24.07 4.96
C THR A 15 -19.72 -23.26 6.08
N LEU A 16 -19.45 -21.95 6.15
CA LEU A 16 -20.08 -21.07 7.14
C LEU A 16 -21.57 -20.83 6.88
N ARG A 17 -22.01 -20.94 5.62
CA ARG A 17 -23.42 -20.77 5.24
C ARG A 17 -24.31 -21.88 5.79
N ALA A 18 -23.75 -23.07 5.97
CA ALA A 18 -24.43 -24.24 6.52
C ALA A 18 -24.43 -24.28 8.07
N MET A 19 -23.71 -23.39 8.73
CA MET A 19 -23.58 -23.38 10.19
C MET A 19 -24.69 -22.53 10.88
N PRO A 20 -25.03 -22.84 12.14
CA PRO A 20 -25.85 -21.97 12.97
C PRO A 20 -25.24 -20.55 13.10
N ALA A 21 -26.08 -19.53 13.27
CA ALA A 21 -25.67 -18.13 13.20
C ALA A 21 -24.49 -17.74 14.13
N GLY A 22 -24.43 -18.29 15.35
CA GLY A 22 -23.35 -18.04 16.31
C GLY A 22 -21.96 -18.51 15.84
N PRO A 23 -21.74 -19.82 15.60
CA PRO A 23 -20.48 -20.34 15.08
C PRO A 23 -20.14 -19.83 13.68
N ALA A 24 -21.14 -19.57 12.83
CA ALA A 24 -20.93 -18.94 11.53
C ALA A 24 -20.32 -17.53 11.66
N ALA A 25 -20.82 -16.73 12.60
CA ALA A 25 -20.29 -15.38 12.86
C ALA A 25 -18.86 -15.41 13.40
N LEU A 26 -18.56 -16.34 14.32
CA LEU A 26 -17.20 -16.51 14.86
C LEU A 26 -16.22 -16.96 13.76
N GLY A 27 -16.63 -17.91 12.91
CA GLY A 27 -15.84 -18.37 11.77
C GLY A 27 -15.61 -17.29 10.73
N LEU A 28 -16.62 -16.47 10.43
CA LEU A 28 -16.48 -15.29 9.56
C LEU A 28 -15.53 -14.24 10.16
N ALA A 29 -15.57 -14.04 11.47
CA ALA A 29 -14.68 -13.11 12.17
C ALA A 29 -13.22 -13.57 12.13
N LEU A 30 -12.96 -14.84 12.44
CA LEU A 30 -11.61 -15.43 12.36
C LEU A 30 -11.09 -15.43 10.92
N PHE A 31 -11.96 -15.74 9.97
CA PHE A 31 -11.61 -15.73 8.55
C PHE A 31 -11.33 -14.32 8.03
N GLY A 32 -12.17 -13.33 8.37
CA GLY A 32 -11.96 -11.92 8.03
C GLY A 32 -10.67 -11.36 8.65
N ALA A 33 -10.40 -11.73 9.91
CA ALA A 33 -9.16 -11.41 10.60
C ALA A 33 -7.91 -12.01 9.94
N ALA A 34 -8.02 -13.20 9.33
CA ALA A 34 -6.93 -13.83 8.58
C ALA A 34 -6.80 -13.28 7.14
N LEU A 35 -7.90 -12.91 6.50
CA LEU A 35 -7.91 -12.44 5.11
C LEU A 35 -7.39 -11.01 4.96
N ALA A 36 -7.77 -10.10 5.87
CA ALA A 36 -7.35 -8.70 5.86
C ALA A 36 -5.82 -8.50 5.85
N PRO A 37 -5.00 -9.21 6.66
CA PRO A 37 -3.55 -9.11 6.59
C PRO A 37 -2.96 -9.66 5.28
N MET A 38 -3.55 -10.71 4.70
CA MET A 38 -3.14 -11.24 3.40
C MET A 38 -3.40 -10.26 2.25
N ILE A 39 -4.54 -9.57 2.28
CA ILE A 39 -4.95 -8.55 1.29
C ILE A 39 -4.13 -7.27 1.46
N SER A 40 -3.91 -6.84 2.70
CA SER A 40 -3.16 -5.62 3.00
C SER A 40 -1.64 -5.80 2.82
N GLY A 41 -1.15 -7.03 2.64
CA GLY A 41 0.28 -7.32 2.43
C GLY A 41 1.16 -7.07 3.65
N ALA A 42 0.58 -6.76 4.81
CA ALA A 42 1.29 -6.67 6.09
C ALA A 42 0.32 -6.99 7.23
N PRO A 43 0.64 -7.96 8.12
CA PRO A 43 -0.18 -8.27 9.29
C PRO A 43 -0.07 -7.13 10.31
N THR A 44 -0.98 -6.16 10.19
CA THR A 44 -1.08 -5.04 11.14
C THR A 44 -2.27 -5.25 12.07
N PRO A 45 -2.18 -4.86 13.36
CA PRO A 45 -3.31 -4.93 14.29
C PRO A 45 -4.55 -4.20 13.76
N LEU A 46 -4.34 -3.10 13.03
CA LEU A 46 -5.39 -2.36 12.34
C LEU A 46 -6.13 -3.22 11.31
N ALA A 47 -5.41 -3.96 10.46
CA ALA A 47 -6.01 -4.83 9.45
C ALA A 47 -6.85 -5.95 10.11
N VAL A 48 -6.35 -6.53 11.20
CA VAL A 48 -7.08 -7.55 11.98
C VAL A 48 -8.36 -6.96 12.58
N GLY A 49 -8.27 -5.80 13.23
CA GLY A 49 -9.42 -5.12 13.82
C GLY A 49 -10.49 -4.74 12.79
N LEU A 50 -10.08 -4.19 11.65
CA LEU A 50 -11.00 -3.87 10.55
C LEU A 50 -11.65 -5.12 9.95
N GLY A 51 -10.91 -6.23 9.83
CA GLY A 51 -11.45 -7.52 9.39
C GLY A 51 -12.51 -8.08 10.35
N ALA A 52 -12.29 -7.96 11.66
CA ALA A 52 -13.27 -8.37 12.66
C ALA A 52 -14.55 -7.50 12.62
N ILE A 53 -14.40 -6.17 12.50
CA ILE A 53 -15.52 -5.24 12.36
C ILE A 53 -16.31 -5.53 11.08
N ALA A 54 -15.63 -5.82 9.97
CA ALA A 54 -16.25 -6.21 8.71
C ALA A 54 -17.14 -7.44 8.86
N ALA A 55 -16.64 -8.49 9.52
CA ALA A 55 -17.39 -9.72 9.75
C ALA A 55 -18.63 -9.49 10.64
N LEU A 56 -18.51 -8.68 11.70
CA LEU A 56 -19.63 -8.30 12.54
C LEU A 56 -20.69 -7.51 11.76
N ALA A 57 -20.25 -6.53 10.97
CA ALA A 57 -21.13 -5.74 10.10
C ALA A 57 -21.86 -6.63 9.09
N TRP A 58 -21.18 -7.62 8.50
CA TRP A 58 -21.82 -8.60 7.62
C TRP A 58 -22.92 -9.39 8.33
N ALA A 59 -22.61 -9.97 9.49
CA ALA A 59 -23.56 -10.79 10.23
C ALA A 59 -24.83 -10.00 10.58
N TRP A 60 -24.67 -8.72 10.96
CA TRP A 60 -25.78 -7.85 11.34
C TRP A 60 -26.57 -7.32 10.14
N LEU A 61 -25.91 -6.87 9.07
CA LEU A 61 -26.56 -6.25 7.91
C LEU A 61 -27.13 -7.25 6.92
N ARG A 62 -26.54 -8.45 6.78
CA ARG A 62 -26.92 -9.43 5.74
C ARG A 62 -28.42 -9.74 5.68
N PRO A 63 -29.14 -9.94 6.81
CA PRO A 63 -30.57 -10.29 6.78
C PRO A 63 -31.47 -9.16 6.24
N VAL A 64 -31.07 -7.90 6.41
CA VAL A 64 -31.90 -6.73 6.08
C VAL A 64 -31.46 -6.08 4.77
N ALA A 65 -30.14 -5.98 4.56
CA ALA A 65 -29.53 -5.28 3.43
C ALA A 65 -28.24 -6.00 2.98
N PRO A 66 -28.34 -7.17 2.32
CA PRO A 66 -27.17 -7.97 1.96
C PRO A 66 -26.20 -7.22 1.04
N ILE A 67 -26.70 -6.43 0.10
CA ILE A 67 -25.86 -5.62 -0.80
C ILE A 67 -25.04 -4.58 -0.01
N ALA A 68 -25.67 -3.89 0.95
CA ALA A 68 -24.99 -2.94 1.82
C ALA A 68 -23.96 -3.63 2.73
N ALA A 69 -24.29 -4.82 3.24
CA ALA A 69 -23.36 -5.65 4.00
C ALA A 69 -22.08 -5.94 3.21
N GLY A 70 -22.22 -6.32 1.93
CA GLY A 70 -21.09 -6.58 1.04
C GLY A 70 -20.23 -5.35 0.79
N ALA A 71 -20.86 -4.19 0.62
CA ALA A 71 -20.18 -2.92 0.47
C ALA A 71 -19.31 -2.59 1.68
N VAL A 72 -19.89 -2.70 2.89
CA VAL A 72 -19.19 -2.41 4.15
C VAL A 72 -18.03 -3.37 4.37
N VAL A 73 -18.23 -4.67 4.13
CA VAL A 73 -17.17 -5.69 4.27
C VAL A 73 -15.98 -5.36 3.38
N ALA A 74 -16.22 -5.14 2.08
CA ALA A 74 -15.15 -4.83 1.14
C ALA A 74 -14.45 -3.53 1.53
N ALA A 75 -15.19 -2.46 1.84
CA ALA A 75 -14.61 -1.19 2.28
C ALA A 75 -13.70 -1.35 3.51
N MET A 76 -14.14 -2.09 4.53
CA MET A 76 -13.36 -2.31 5.76
C MET A 76 -12.11 -3.17 5.53
N ILE A 77 -12.21 -4.23 4.73
CA ILE A 77 -11.05 -5.07 4.36
C ILE A 77 -9.97 -4.23 3.67
N TYR A 78 -10.38 -3.37 2.72
CA TYR A 78 -9.45 -2.50 1.99
C TYR A 78 -9.09 -1.21 2.75
N ALA A 79 -9.76 -0.87 3.85
CA ALA A 79 -9.48 0.36 4.60
C ALA A 79 -8.05 0.39 5.14
N SER A 80 -7.52 -0.75 5.60
CA SER A 80 -6.13 -0.84 6.05
C SER A 80 -5.11 -0.46 4.96
N ARG A 81 -5.42 -0.75 3.69
CA ARG A 81 -4.61 -0.38 2.53
C ARG A 81 -4.85 1.08 2.15
N ALA A 82 -6.11 1.52 2.12
CA ALA A 82 -6.48 2.90 1.82
C ALA A 82 -5.80 3.89 2.78
N LEU A 83 -5.86 3.62 4.08
CA LEU A 83 -5.30 4.46 5.15
C LEU A 83 -3.77 4.59 5.13
N ARG A 84 -3.06 3.82 4.29
CA ARG A 84 -1.62 4.03 4.03
C ARG A 84 -1.37 5.22 3.10
N SER A 85 -2.35 5.58 2.28
CA SER A 85 -2.30 6.81 1.51
C SER A 85 -2.39 8.01 2.45
N ARG A 86 -1.62 9.05 2.15
CA ARG A 86 -1.71 10.35 2.84
C ARG A 86 -2.70 11.30 2.19
N ASP A 87 -3.16 10.97 1.00
CA ASP A 87 -4.14 11.75 0.27
C ASP A 87 -5.54 11.26 0.60
N VAL A 88 -6.32 12.13 1.25
CA VAL A 88 -7.72 11.87 1.63
C VAL A 88 -8.57 11.52 0.41
N ALA A 89 -8.33 12.17 -0.75
CA ALA A 89 -9.06 11.87 -1.98
C ALA A 89 -8.77 10.45 -2.46
N ALA A 90 -7.51 10.00 -2.40
CA ALA A 90 -7.15 8.62 -2.69
C ALA A 90 -7.76 7.63 -1.68
N VAL A 91 -7.81 7.96 -0.38
CA VAL A 91 -8.48 7.12 0.63
C VAL A 91 -9.96 6.96 0.28
N ILE A 92 -10.67 8.07 0.07
CA ILE A 92 -12.10 8.10 -0.27
C ILE A 92 -12.35 7.31 -1.55
N THR A 93 -11.55 7.53 -2.60
CA THR A 93 -11.69 6.84 -3.88
C THR A 93 -11.51 5.33 -3.73
N HIS A 94 -10.51 4.90 -2.96
CA HIS A 94 -10.24 3.48 -2.73
C HIS A 94 -11.36 2.81 -1.94
N LEU A 95 -11.85 3.47 -0.89
CA LEU A 95 -12.97 2.98 -0.08
C LEU A 95 -14.28 2.95 -0.88
N ALA A 96 -14.55 3.97 -1.68
CA ALA A 96 -15.74 4.04 -2.54
C ALA A 96 -15.73 2.91 -3.58
N ILE A 97 -14.61 2.68 -4.25
CA ILE A 97 -14.50 1.60 -5.24
C ILE A 97 -14.55 0.23 -4.57
N ALA A 98 -13.96 0.06 -3.38
CA ALA A 98 -14.11 -1.15 -2.59
C ALA A 98 -15.58 -1.41 -2.21
N ALA A 99 -16.29 -0.38 -1.75
CA ALA A 99 -17.71 -0.46 -1.42
C ALA A 99 -18.56 -0.84 -2.63
N ILE A 100 -18.36 -0.17 -3.77
CA ILE A 100 -19.07 -0.48 -5.02
C ILE A 100 -18.76 -1.91 -5.48
N GLY A 101 -17.49 -2.32 -5.47
CA GLY A 101 -17.08 -3.68 -5.83
C GLY A 101 -17.71 -4.75 -4.93
N GLY A 102 -17.73 -4.52 -3.62
CA GLY A 102 -18.39 -5.42 -2.65
C GLY A 102 -19.91 -5.49 -2.80
N ALA A 103 -20.56 -4.36 -3.05
CA ALA A 103 -22.00 -4.27 -3.32
C ALA A 103 -22.35 -5.05 -4.60
N SER A 104 -21.66 -4.78 -5.70
CA SER A 104 -21.88 -5.43 -6.99
C SER A 104 -21.61 -6.93 -6.91
N ALA A 105 -20.53 -7.36 -6.24
CA ALA A 105 -20.23 -8.77 -6.02
C ALA A 105 -21.34 -9.49 -5.25
N THR A 106 -21.85 -8.86 -4.19
CA THR A 106 -22.95 -9.43 -3.40
C THR A 106 -24.25 -9.48 -4.18
N TRP A 107 -24.53 -8.46 -5.00
CA TRP A 107 -25.69 -8.47 -5.90
C TRP A 107 -25.61 -9.61 -6.93
N VAL A 108 -24.44 -9.82 -7.56
CA VAL A 108 -24.22 -10.93 -8.49
C VAL A 108 -24.45 -12.28 -7.81
N LEU A 109 -23.88 -12.49 -6.62
CA LEU A 109 -24.06 -13.73 -5.87
C LEU A 109 -25.51 -13.94 -5.42
N ALA A 110 -26.22 -12.89 -5.01
CA ALA A 110 -27.63 -12.97 -4.64
C ALA A 110 -28.52 -13.30 -5.84
N ARG A 111 -28.21 -12.75 -7.03
CA ARG A 111 -29.05 -12.93 -8.22
C ARG A 111 -28.88 -14.28 -8.90
N PHE A 112 -27.67 -14.82 -8.88
CA PHE A 112 -27.27 -16.01 -9.64
C PHE A 112 -26.82 -17.19 -8.76
N GLY A 113 -26.91 -17.04 -7.43
CA GLY A 113 -26.48 -18.05 -6.46
C GLY A 113 -27.28 -19.34 -6.48
N ASP A 114 -28.53 -19.31 -6.95
CA ASP A 114 -29.40 -20.49 -7.05
C ASP A 114 -29.41 -21.10 -8.46
N GLY A 115 -28.54 -20.63 -9.35
CA GLY A 115 -28.38 -21.17 -10.70
C GLY A 115 -27.82 -22.59 -10.72
N ASP A 116 -27.72 -23.14 -11.93
CA ASP A 116 -26.98 -24.39 -12.13
C ASP A 116 -25.50 -24.26 -11.71
N ALA A 117 -24.77 -25.38 -11.73
CA ALA A 117 -23.37 -25.39 -11.28
C ALA A 117 -22.49 -24.42 -12.09
N TRP A 118 -22.72 -24.30 -13.39
CA TRP A 118 -21.90 -23.45 -14.27
C TRP A 118 -22.18 -21.95 -14.06
N VAL A 119 -23.46 -21.57 -13.95
CA VAL A 119 -23.87 -20.21 -13.64
C VAL A 119 -23.31 -19.77 -12.29
N ARG A 120 -23.31 -20.65 -11.28
CA ARG A 120 -22.70 -20.37 -9.98
C ARG A 120 -21.19 -20.12 -10.10
N VAL A 121 -20.46 -20.95 -10.84
CA VAL A 121 -19.01 -20.76 -11.06
C VAL A 121 -18.72 -19.42 -11.73
N ILE A 122 -19.51 -19.03 -12.74
CA ILE A 122 -19.36 -17.74 -13.44
C ILE A 122 -19.68 -16.58 -12.49
N ALA A 123 -20.78 -16.66 -11.72
CA ALA A 123 -21.19 -15.65 -10.76
C ALA A 123 -20.12 -15.43 -9.67
N ILE A 124 -19.58 -16.52 -9.13
CA ILE A 124 -18.48 -16.50 -8.17
C ILE A 124 -17.24 -15.83 -8.78
N THR A 125 -16.82 -16.26 -9.97
CA THR A 125 -15.65 -15.69 -10.66
C THR A 125 -15.82 -14.18 -10.89
N THR A 126 -17.01 -13.76 -11.31
CA THR A 126 -17.35 -12.35 -11.53
C THR A 126 -17.32 -11.55 -10.23
N ALA A 127 -17.92 -12.09 -9.16
CA ALA A 127 -17.89 -11.48 -7.84
C ALA A 127 -16.45 -11.31 -7.32
N MET A 128 -15.57 -12.30 -7.56
CA MET A 128 -14.15 -12.21 -7.20
C MET A 128 -13.43 -11.10 -7.98
N LEU A 129 -13.69 -10.97 -9.27
CA LEU A 129 -13.13 -9.89 -10.10
C LEU A 129 -13.58 -8.51 -9.59
N LEU A 130 -14.86 -8.36 -9.26
CA LEU A 130 -15.44 -7.11 -8.73
C LEU A 130 -14.82 -6.73 -7.37
N VAL A 131 -14.72 -7.67 -6.43
CA VAL A 131 -14.07 -7.43 -5.13
C VAL A 131 -12.58 -7.14 -5.29
N SER A 132 -11.95 -7.61 -6.38
CA SER A 132 -10.54 -7.37 -6.66
C SER A 132 -10.24 -6.02 -7.33
N LEU A 133 -11.25 -5.26 -7.75
CA LEU A 133 -11.06 -3.95 -8.40
C LEU A 133 -10.17 -2.97 -7.60
N PRO A 134 -10.27 -2.87 -6.27
CA PRO A 134 -9.38 -2.00 -5.50
C PRO A 134 -7.90 -2.37 -5.63
N PHE A 135 -7.55 -3.62 -5.99
CA PHE A 135 -6.16 -3.96 -6.28
C PHE A 135 -5.63 -3.34 -7.57
N ALA A 136 -6.50 -3.12 -8.56
CA ALA A 136 -6.13 -2.45 -9.80
C ALA A 136 -5.89 -0.96 -9.57
N LEU A 137 -6.58 -0.37 -8.59
CA LEU A 137 -6.26 0.95 -8.08
C LEU A 137 -4.90 0.88 -7.39
N HIS A 138 -3.93 1.49 -8.05
CA HIS A 138 -2.68 1.82 -7.40
C HIS A 138 -3.02 2.85 -6.33
N ALA A 139 -3.23 2.39 -5.09
CA ALA A 139 -3.13 3.23 -3.90
C ALA A 139 -1.67 3.72 -3.68
N GLU A 140 -0.86 3.73 -4.75
CA GLU A 140 0.47 4.29 -4.74
C GLU A 140 0.32 5.79 -4.51
N ASP A 141 1.18 6.31 -3.65
CA ASP A 141 1.37 7.74 -3.49
C ASP A 141 1.46 8.40 -4.88
N ALA A 142 0.63 9.42 -5.12
CA ALA A 142 0.60 10.16 -6.38
C ALA A 142 2.01 10.55 -6.86
N ARG A 143 2.94 10.80 -5.93
CA ARG A 143 4.35 11.09 -6.21
C ARG A 143 5.09 9.92 -6.86
N VAL A 144 4.86 8.69 -6.40
CA VAL A 144 5.46 7.48 -6.99
C VAL A 144 4.97 7.30 -8.42
N SER A 145 3.66 7.43 -8.64
CA SER A 145 3.07 7.35 -9.98
C SER A 145 3.63 8.44 -10.91
N ALA A 146 3.74 9.67 -10.42
CA ALA A 146 4.30 10.79 -11.18
C ALA A 146 5.77 10.55 -11.55
N LEU A 147 6.61 10.05 -10.62
CA LEU A 147 7.99 9.67 -10.91
C LEU A 147 8.08 8.54 -11.94
N VAL A 148 7.21 7.53 -11.87
CA VAL A 148 7.15 6.44 -12.86
C VAL A 148 6.70 6.96 -14.23
N SER A 149 5.72 7.86 -14.27
CA SER A 149 5.27 8.52 -15.50
C SER A 149 6.39 9.34 -16.16
N LEU A 150 7.11 10.15 -15.37
CA LEU A 150 8.30 10.88 -15.83
C LEU A 150 9.40 9.92 -16.33
N ALA A 151 9.60 8.79 -15.63
CA ALA A 151 10.57 7.78 -16.05
C ALA A 151 10.21 7.13 -17.38
N ARG A 152 8.92 6.88 -17.65
CA ARG A 152 8.44 6.33 -18.94
C ARG A 152 8.67 7.28 -20.11
N ARG A 153 8.57 8.59 -19.86
CA ARG A 153 8.84 9.65 -20.85
C ARG A 153 10.34 9.93 -21.03
N SER A 154 11.17 9.55 -20.06
CA SER A 154 12.62 9.75 -20.08
C SER A 154 13.35 8.58 -20.75
N ARG A 155 14.52 8.86 -21.32
CA ARG A 155 15.45 7.84 -21.87
C ARG A 155 16.79 7.87 -21.12
N GLY A 156 17.56 6.79 -21.26
CA GLY A 156 18.92 6.71 -20.71
C GLY A 156 18.99 6.71 -19.17
N PRO A 157 20.06 7.26 -18.58
CA PRO A 157 20.30 7.22 -17.12
C PRO A 157 19.21 7.89 -16.28
N ALA A 158 18.57 8.94 -16.82
CA ALA A 158 17.50 9.67 -16.12
C ALA A 158 16.30 8.76 -15.80
N ARG A 159 15.91 7.89 -16.73
CA ARG A 159 14.84 6.89 -16.50
C ARG A 159 15.15 6.03 -15.28
N TRP A 160 16.36 5.51 -15.19
CA TRP A 160 16.78 4.67 -14.05
C TRP A 160 16.85 5.45 -12.74
N ARG A 161 17.28 6.71 -12.78
CA ARG A 161 17.30 7.59 -11.60
C ARG A 161 15.89 7.87 -11.07
N LEU A 162 14.93 8.15 -11.95
CA LEU A 162 13.54 8.38 -11.59
C LEU A 162 12.86 7.10 -11.05
N LEU A 163 13.10 5.94 -11.68
CA LEU A 163 12.62 4.65 -11.15
C LEU A 163 13.24 4.34 -9.78
N ARG A 164 14.52 4.64 -9.59
CA ARG A 164 15.19 4.50 -8.30
C ARG A 164 14.61 5.44 -7.24
N ALA A 165 14.28 6.68 -7.60
CA ALA A 165 13.60 7.62 -6.72
C ALA A 165 12.22 7.11 -6.31
N ALA A 166 11.44 6.57 -7.26
CA ALA A 166 10.15 5.95 -6.97
C ALA A 166 10.28 4.76 -6.00
N ALA A 167 11.30 3.91 -6.19
CA ALA A 167 11.59 2.81 -5.28
C ALA A 167 12.02 3.28 -3.88
N LEU A 168 12.81 4.36 -3.79
CA LEU A 168 13.19 4.97 -2.51
C LEU A 168 11.98 5.56 -1.78
N GLN A 169 11.08 6.24 -2.49
CA GLN A 169 9.84 6.77 -1.92
C GLN A 169 8.94 5.64 -1.39
N ARG A 170 8.77 4.54 -2.14
CA ARG A 170 8.03 3.36 -1.66
C ARG A 170 8.61 2.83 -0.35
N ARG A 171 9.93 2.62 -0.29
CA ARG A 171 10.61 2.15 0.94
C ARG A 171 10.44 3.11 2.13
N ALA A 172 10.43 4.42 1.87
CA ALA A 172 10.20 5.42 2.92
C ALA A 172 8.75 5.41 3.43
N ILE A 173 7.76 5.11 2.57
CA ILE A 173 6.33 5.03 2.93
C ILE A 173 5.99 3.71 3.62
N GLU A 174 6.55 2.60 3.13
CA GLU A 174 6.33 1.25 3.66
C GLU A 174 6.90 1.08 5.08
N ASN A 175 7.49 2.13 5.67
CA ASN A 175 8.07 2.16 7.01
C ASN A 175 9.00 0.97 7.25
N ALA A 176 9.91 0.68 6.31
CA ALA A 176 10.91 -0.39 6.45
C ALA A 176 11.70 -0.29 7.78
N PHE A 177 11.72 0.91 8.39
CA PHE A 177 12.12 1.20 9.75
C PHE A 177 11.44 2.52 10.20
N PRO A 178 11.25 2.76 11.50
CA PRO A 178 10.66 3.99 12.02
C PRO A 178 11.55 5.20 11.73
N LEU A 179 11.01 6.17 10.99
CA LEU A 179 11.65 7.45 10.68
C LEU A 179 11.18 8.54 11.65
N ALA A 180 12.09 9.37 12.13
CA ALA A 180 11.73 10.59 12.86
C ALA A 180 10.97 11.57 11.93
N ARG A 181 10.15 12.45 12.51
CA ARG A 181 9.36 13.43 11.73
C ARG A 181 10.23 14.32 10.86
N ASP A 182 11.39 14.76 11.35
CA ASP A 182 12.28 15.65 10.61
C ASP A 182 13.01 14.93 9.48
N GLU A 183 13.45 13.69 9.68
CA GLU A 183 14.05 12.85 8.63
C GLU A 183 13.08 12.61 7.48
N ARG A 184 11.83 12.28 7.83
CA ARG A 184 10.73 12.13 6.88
C ARG A 184 10.52 13.41 6.07
N ARG A 185 10.48 14.57 6.74
CA ARG A 185 10.35 15.88 6.07
C ARG A 185 11.52 16.18 5.13
N ARG A 186 12.76 15.84 5.53
CA ARG A 186 13.96 16.03 4.69
C ARG A 186 13.91 15.16 3.43
N ILE A 187 13.61 13.87 3.58
CA ILE A 187 13.45 12.94 2.44
C ILE A 187 12.34 13.42 1.50
N GLU A 188 11.21 13.88 2.04
CA GLU A 188 10.10 14.42 1.22
C GLU A 188 10.46 15.71 0.49
N ARG A 189 11.23 16.61 1.09
CA ARG A 189 11.74 17.81 0.41
C ARG A 189 12.65 17.40 -0.75
N ALA A 190 13.62 16.52 -0.51
CA ALA A 190 14.53 16.04 -1.54
C ALA A 190 13.80 15.35 -2.70
N LEU A 191 12.78 14.53 -2.39
CA LEU A 191 11.98 13.88 -3.42
C LEU A 191 11.09 14.84 -4.21
N ARG A 192 10.58 15.91 -3.60
CA ARG A 192 9.92 16.99 -4.33
C ARG A 192 10.88 17.69 -5.28
N THR A 193 12.14 17.91 -4.89
CA THR A 193 13.17 18.45 -5.79
C THR A 193 13.47 17.48 -6.94
N VAL A 194 13.59 16.18 -6.67
CA VAL A 194 13.73 15.15 -7.73
C VAL A 194 12.56 15.18 -8.72
N HIS A 195 11.33 15.34 -8.23
CA HIS A 195 10.15 15.47 -9.09
C HIS A 195 10.23 16.72 -9.98
N ARG A 196 10.49 17.89 -9.38
CA ARG A 196 10.66 19.16 -10.11
C ARG A 196 11.76 19.08 -11.17
N LEU A 197 12.89 18.45 -10.85
CA LEU A 197 13.98 18.21 -11.80
C LEU A 197 13.55 17.27 -12.93
N GLY A 198 12.76 16.24 -12.63
CA GLY A 198 12.18 15.34 -13.62
C GLY A 198 11.21 16.04 -14.57
N GLU A 199 10.37 16.94 -14.05
CA GLU A 199 9.48 17.79 -14.85
C GLU A 199 10.28 18.77 -15.71
N ALA A 200 11.21 19.52 -15.11
CA ALA A 200 12.08 20.46 -15.83
C ALA A 200 12.85 19.76 -16.96
N ARG A 201 13.30 18.51 -16.74
CA ARG A 201 13.96 17.71 -17.78
C ARG A 201 13.05 17.38 -18.96
N ALA A 202 11.74 17.21 -18.73
CA ALA A 202 10.79 16.92 -19.79
C ALA A 202 10.57 18.14 -20.71
N ASP A 203 10.73 19.34 -20.16
CA ASP A 203 10.52 20.61 -20.86
C ASP A 203 11.83 21.27 -21.35
N ALA A 204 12.99 20.78 -20.90
CA ALA A 204 14.30 21.37 -21.17
C ALA A 204 14.84 21.10 -22.58
N GLY A 205 15.53 22.09 -23.14
CA GLY A 205 16.36 21.94 -24.33
C GLY A 205 17.64 21.13 -24.05
N VAL A 206 18.32 20.68 -25.11
CA VAL A 206 19.48 19.76 -25.01
C VAL A 206 20.62 20.32 -24.14
N ALA A 207 20.85 21.64 -24.16
CA ALA A 207 21.93 22.28 -23.41
C ALA A 207 21.78 22.15 -21.88
N ASP A 208 20.55 22.14 -21.37
CA ASP A 208 20.27 22.13 -19.93
C ASP A 208 20.20 20.71 -19.36
N LEU A 209 20.06 19.69 -20.22
CA LEU A 209 19.88 18.30 -19.80
C LEU A 209 21.04 17.77 -18.96
N VAL A 210 22.28 18.18 -19.25
CA VAL A 210 23.46 17.71 -18.52
C VAL A 210 23.45 18.22 -17.07
N ALA A 211 23.11 19.49 -16.86
CA ALA A 211 23.01 20.08 -15.53
C ALA A 211 21.87 19.46 -14.73
N ILE A 212 20.69 19.31 -15.36
CA ILE A 212 19.50 18.69 -14.74
C ILE A 212 19.78 17.23 -14.38
N ASP A 213 20.37 16.45 -15.29
CA ASP A 213 20.68 15.04 -15.05
C ASP A 213 21.70 14.88 -13.92
N ARG A 214 22.69 15.79 -13.82
CA ARG A 214 23.67 15.80 -12.72
C ARG A 214 23.00 16.09 -11.39
N ALA A 215 22.16 17.13 -11.32
CA ALA A 215 21.40 17.47 -10.12
C ALA A 215 20.46 16.33 -9.69
N LEU A 216 19.72 15.76 -10.64
CA LEU A 216 18.85 14.61 -10.44
C LEU A 216 19.63 13.41 -9.85
N GLY A 217 20.80 13.13 -10.43
CA GLY A 217 21.69 12.08 -9.94
C GLY A 217 22.17 12.32 -8.51
N ALA A 218 22.58 13.55 -8.20
CA ALA A 218 23.07 13.94 -6.87
C ALA A 218 21.98 13.76 -5.79
N HIS A 219 20.76 14.26 -6.04
CA HIS A 219 19.66 14.11 -5.08
C HIS A 219 19.26 12.64 -4.88
N VAL A 220 19.12 11.85 -5.94
CA VAL A 220 18.75 10.43 -5.82
C VAL A 220 19.83 9.65 -5.06
N ALA A 221 21.10 9.95 -5.32
CA ALA A 221 22.21 9.36 -4.57
C ALA A 221 22.21 9.78 -3.10
N GLY A 222 21.99 11.06 -2.80
CA GLY A 222 21.90 11.59 -1.44
C GLY A 222 20.76 10.95 -0.64
N ILE A 223 19.55 10.87 -1.21
CA ILE A 223 18.41 10.17 -0.58
C ILE A 223 18.78 8.70 -0.28
N ALA A 224 19.43 8.02 -1.23
CA ALA A 224 19.82 6.62 -1.05
C ALA A 224 20.91 6.43 0.03
N ARG A 225 21.83 7.39 0.20
CA ARG A 225 22.84 7.35 1.27
C ARG A 225 22.19 7.61 2.63
N LEU A 226 21.38 8.66 2.75
CA LEU A 226 20.64 8.97 3.98
C LEU A 226 19.77 7.79 4.42
N MET A 227 18.97 7.20 3.52
CA MET A 227 18.14 6.03 3.84
C MET A 227 18.96 4.82 4.33
N ARG A 228 20.16 4.60 3.78
CA ARG A 228 21.06 3.54 4.26
C ARG A 228 21.62 3.84 5.65
N ALA A 229 22.03 5.08 5.89
CA ALA A 229 22.55 5.52 7.19
C ALA A 229 21.47 5.42 8.29
N LEU A 230 20.24 5.85 8.00
CA LEU A 230 19.12 5.74 8.93
C LEU A 230 18.75 4.29 9.23
N ARG A 231 18.79 3.41 8.22
CA ARG A 231 18.58 1.97 8.42
C ARG A 231 19.67 1.36 9.31
N ALA A 232 20.94 1.70 9.08
CA ALA A 232 22.05 1.23 9.90
C ALA A 232 21.90 1.69 11.36
N ARG A 233 21.57 2.98 11.57
CA ARG A 233 21.28 3.55 12.89
C ARG A 233 20.15 2.81 13.59
N TRP A 234 19.07 2.51 12.87
CA TRP A 234 17.94 1.79 13.45
C TRP A 234 18.31 0.34 13.83
N ALA A 235 19.05 -0.37 12.96
CA ALA A 235 19.52 -1.72 13.24
C ALA A 235 20.46 -1.78 14.46
N CYS A 236 21.38 -0.83 14.60
CA CYS A 236 22.21 -0.69 15.81
C CYS A 236 21.36 -0.39 17.05
N GLY A 237 20.28 0.38 16.90
CA GLY A 237 19.36 0.72 17.98
C GLY A 237 18.53 -0.46 18.49
N GLU A 238 18.16 -1.37 17.60
CA GLU A 238 17.43 -2.59 17.95
C GLU A 238 18.33 -3.63 18.64
N ALA A 239 19.64 -3.60 18.36
CA ALA A 239 20.63 -4.49 18.96
C ALA A 239 21.10 -4.05 20.37
N ILE A 240 20.58 -2.96 20.94
CA ILE A 240 21.07 -2.37 22.21
C ILE A 240 20.93 -3.30 23.43
N ASP A 241 20.10 -4.36 23.36
CA ASP A 241 20.10 -5.39 24.40
C ASP A 241 21.45 -6.16 24.50
N GLY A 242 22.39 -5.94 23.55
CA GLY A 242 23.78 -6.40 23.63
C GLY A 242 24.81 -5.61 22.79
N GLY A 243 24.47 -4.43 22.28
CA GLY A 243 25.27 -3.66 21.29
C GLY A 243 26.20 -2.59 21.88
N ASP A 244 27.33 -2.35 21.21
CA ASP A 244 28.31 -1.31 21.57
C ASP A 244 27.74 0.09 21.34
N ALA A 245 27.63 0.89 22.41
CA ALA A 245 27.17 2.28 22.36
C ALA A 245 27.95 3.14 21.35
N ARG A 246 29.24 2.83 21.14
CA ARG A 246 30.09 3.54 20.17
C ARG A 246 29.63 3.32 18.73
N GLU A 247 29.15 2.13 18.39
CA GLU A 247 28.64 1.82 17.05
C GLU A 247 27.35 2.60 16.76
N LEU A 248 26.47 2.72 17.77
CA LEU A 248 25.25 3.51 17.65
C LEU A 248 25.55 4.99 17.44
N ASP A 249 26.51 5.55 18.19
CA ASP A 249 26.89 6.96 18.05
C ASP A 249 27.55 7.23 16.69
N ALA A 250 28.44 6.36 16.22
CA ALA A 250 28.99 6.44 14.86
C ALA A 250 27.89 6.37 13.78
N ALA A 251 26.86 5.53 13.98
CA ALA A 251 25.73 5.44 13.06
C ALA A 251 24.84 6.71 13.09
N ARG A 252 24.67 7.34 14.25
CA ARG A 252 23.96 8.63 14.41
C ARG A 252 24.71 9.75 13.71
N GLU A 253 26.01 9.87 13.94
CA GLU A 253 26.87 10.87 13.29
C GLU A 253 26.83 10.72 11.76
N ARG A 254 26.96 9.48 11.25
CA ARG A 254 26.86 9.22 9.82
C ARG A 254 25.49 9.61 9.24
N ALA A 255 24.40 9.32 9.94
CA ALA A 255 23.07 9.71 9.51
C ALA A 255 22.90 11.24 9.50
N ALA A 256 23.44 11.94 10.50
CA ALA A 256 23.43 13.40 10.57
C ALA A 256 24.25 14.04 9.43
N ALA A 257 25.45 13.51 9.15
CA ALA A 257 26.31 13.98 8.07
C ALA A 257 25.64 13.82 6.69
N GLU A 258 25.04 12.65 6.42
CA GLU A 258 24.31 12.43 5.16
C GLU A 258 23.04 13.28 5.06
N ALA A 259 22.41 13.61 6.19
CA ALA A 259 21.26 14.50 6.20
C ALA A 259 21.67 15.96 5.88
N ALA A 260 22.79 16.42 6.43
CA ALA A 260 23.36 17.74 6.11
C ALA A 260 23.78 17.82 4.63
N ALA A 261 24.50 16.82 4.14
CA ALA A 261 24.91 16.75 2.74
C ALA A 261 23.72 16.72 1.77
N LEU A 262 22.58 16.14 2.17
CA LEU A 262 21.36 16.18 1.36
C LEU A 262 20.68 17.55 1.38
N GLU A 263 20.78 18.29 2.48
CA GLU A 263 20.25 19.65 2.60
C GLU A 263 21.07 20.65 1.78
N GLU A 264 22.39 20.49 1.71
CA GLU A 264 23.27 21.32 0.85
C GLU A 264 22.97 21.20 -0.65
N LEU A 265 22.31 20.11 -1.06
CA LEU A 265 21.89 19.92 -2.45
C LEU A 265 20.57 20.64 -2.79
N ALA A 266 19.74 20.97 -1.79
CA ALA A 266 18.33 21.37 -1.96
C ALA A 266 18.12 22.88 -2.06
#